data_AF-A0A7G1I6L7-F1
#
_entry.id   AF-A0A7G1I6L7-F1
#
_cell.length_a   1.000
_cell.length_b   1.000
_cell.length_c   1.000
_cell.angle_alpha   90.00
_cell.angle_beta   90.00
_cell.angle_gamma   90.00
#
_symmetry.space_group_name_H-M   'P 1'
#
loop_
_entity.id
_entity.type
_entity.pdbx_description
1 polymer ?
#
loop_
_entity_poly.entity_id
_entity_poly.type
_entity_poly.pdbx_seq_one_letter_code
_entity_poly.pdbx_strand_id
1 'polypeptide(L)'
;MLATVDQKSAQFSASVDQLQQLITGLAENKDAVAGAIPPLASTTTDLTDLLRNSRRPLQGVVENLRPLATELDDRKAEINNDVEQLGEDYLRLAALGSYGAFFNIYFCTVTIKINGPAGSDILIPMGGQPDPSKGRCAFAK
;
A
#
# COMPACT_ATOMS: atom_id res chain seq x y z
N MET A 1 14.89 -74.64 35.86
CA MET A 1 14.97 -74.29 34.42
C MET A 1 13.61 -74.32 33.68
N LEU A 2 12.48 -74.64 34.33
CA LEU A 2 11.15 -74.58 33.70
C LEU A 2 10.49 -73.18 33.74
N ALA A 3 10.82 -72.34 34.74
CA ALA A 3 10.25 -71.01 34.88
C ALA A 3 10.58 -70.05 33.73
N THR A 4 11.75 -70.21 33.10
CA THR A 4 12.23 -69.32 32.02
C THR A 4 11.51 -69.57 30.69
N VAL A 5 11.05 -70.80 30.44
CA VAL A 5 10.26 -71.13 29.24
C VAL A 5 8.82 -70.65 29.42
N ASP A 6 8.25 -70.85 30.61
CA ASP A 6 6.90 -70.39 30.94
C ASP A 6 6.78 -68.85 30.94
N GLN A 7 7.78 -68.15 31.48
CA GLN A 7 7.87 -66.68 31.38
C GLN A 7 7.97 -66.19 29.93
N LYS A 8 8.77 -66.85 29.08
CA LYS A 8 8.89 -66.46 27.66
C LYS A 8 7.60 -66.74 26.88
N SER A 9 6.88 -67.82 27.20
CA SER A 9 5.57 -68.09 26.60
C SER A 9 4.52 -67.06 27.00
N ALA A 10 4.45 -66.67 28.27
CA ALA A 10 3.54 -65.63 28.73
C ALA A 10 3.85 -64.26 28.10
N GLN A 11 5.13 -63.92 27.99
CA GLN A 11 5.58 -62.66 27.40
C GLN A 11 5.37 -62.61 25.88
N PHE A 12 5.51 -63.75 25.20
CA PHE A 12 5.18 -63.89 23.78
C PHE A 12 3.68 -63.75 23.54
N SER A 13 2.84 -64.43 24.33
CA SER A 13 1.38 -64.35 24.22
C SER A 13 0.89 -62.92 24.46
N ALA A 14 1.41 -62.23 25.47
CA ALA A 14 1.07 -60.83 25.74
C ALA A 14 1.48 -59.89 24.60
N SER A 15 2.61 -60.16 23.93
CA SER A 15 3.05 -59.37 22.78
C SER A 15 2.15 -59.58 21.56
N VAL A 16 1.68 -60.82 21.35
CA VAL A 16 0.72 -61.15 20.30
C VAL A 16 -0.64 -60.50 20.57
N ASP A 17 -1.13 -60.53 21.81
CA ASP A 17 -2.37 -59.87 22.21
C ASP A 17 -2.30 -58.34 22.02
N GLN A 18 -1.18 -57.72 22.38
CA GLN A 18 -0.96 -56.29 22.15
C GLN A 18 -0.91 -55.94 20.67
N LEU A 19 -0.25 -56.75 19.84
CA LEU A 19 -0.22 -56.55 18.40
C LEU A 19 -1.62 -56.72 17.79
N GLN A 20 -2.39 -57.70 18.25
CA GLN A 20 -3.76 -57.92 17.81
C GLN A 20 -4.65 -56.74 18.20
N GLN A 21 -4.56 -56.23 19.43
CA GLN A 21 -5.27 -55.02 19.86
C GLN A 21 -4.88 -53.80 19.02
N LEU A 22 -3.60 -53.63 18.68
CA LEU A 22 -3.15 -52.53 17.83
C LEU A 22 -3.71 -52.64 16.41
N ILE A 23 -3.68 -53.85 15.82
CA ILE A 23 -4.20 -54.11 14.48
C ILE A 23 -5.72 -53.92 14.46
N THR A 24 -6.46 -54.40 15.46
CA THR A 24 -7.91 -54.19 15.57
C THR A 24 -8.23 -52.71 15.76
N GLY A 25 -7.55 -52.01 16.67
CA GLY A 25 -7.76 -50.58 16.88
C GLY A 25 -7.40 -49.73 15.65
N LEU A 26 -6.37 -50.12 14.90
CA LEU A 26 -5.99 -49.47 13.64
C LEU A 26 -6.99 -49.77 12.51
N ALA A 27 -7.52 -51.00 12.45
CA ALA A 27 -8.56 -51.38 11.50
C ALA A 27 -9.89 -50.65 11.78
N GLU A 28 -10.23 -50.44 13.05
CA GLU A 28 -11.40 -49.66 13.49
C GLU A 28 -11.22 -48.17 13.18
N ASN A 29 -10.00 -47.63 13.31
CA ASN A 29 -9.72 -46.21 13.06
C ASN A 29 -9.28 -45.89 11.62
N LYS A 30 -9.18 -46.88 10.72
CA LYS A 30 -8.73 -46.68 9.34
C LYS A 30 -9.58 -45.64 8.59
N ASP A 31 -10.89 -45.62 8.86
CA ASP A 31 -11.83 -44.73 8.19
C ASP A 31 -11.73 -43.30 8.71
N ALA A 32 -11.39 -43.12 9.98
CA ALA A 32 -11.10 -41.80 10.55
C ALA A 32 -9.81 -41.21 9.96
N VAL A 33 -8.76 -42.03 9.82
CA VAL A 33 -7.49 -41.60 9.20
C VAL A 33 -7.67 -41.34 7.71
N ALA A 34 -8.34 -42.24 6.98
CA ALA A 34 -8.63 -42.07 5.56
C ALA A 34 -9.59 -40.90 5.30
N GLY A 35 -10.54 -40.63 6.19
CA GLY A 35 -11.48 -39.51 6.09
C GLY A 35 -10.84 -38.14 6.33
N ALA A 36 -9.74 -38.06 7.08
CA ALA A 36 -9.02 -36.81 7.33
C ALA A 36 -8.09 -36.39 6.16
N ILE A 37 -7.65 -37.32 5.32
CA ILE A 37 -6.71 -37.04 4.22
C ILE A 37 -7.33 -36.17 3.11
N PRO A 38 -8.54 -36.46 2.58
CA PRO A 38 -9.13 -35.65 1.51
C PRO A 38 -9.36 -34.17 1.88
N PRO A 39 -9.91 -33.83 3.06
CA PRO A 39 -10.05 -32.43 3.48
C PRO A 39 -8.72 -31.69 3.63
N LEU A 40 -7.67 -32.36 4.11
CA LEU A 40 -6.33 -31.77 4.22
C LEU A 40 -5.71 -31.55 2.84
N ALA A 41 -5.86 -32.52 1.94
CA ALA A 41 -5.39 -32.41 0.56
C ALA A 41 -6.13 -31.30 -0.20
N SER A 42 -7.44 -31.17 -0.03
CA SER A 42 -8.22 -30.09 -0.65
C SER A 42 -7.81 -28.73 -0.09
N THR A 43 -7.68 -28.59 1.23
CA THR A 43 -7.23 -27.34 1.86
C THR A 43 -5.83 -26.91 1.37
N THR A 44 -4.92 -27.86 1.22
CA THR A 44 -3.56 -27.59 0.69
C THR A 44 -3.61 -27.15 -0.77
N THR A 45 -4.51 -27.75 -1.56
CA THR A 45 -4.74 -27.38 -2.96
C THR A 45 -5.34 -25.98 -3.05
N ASP A 46 -6.38 -25.69 -2.26
CA ASP A 46 -7.05 -24.39 -2.21
C ASP A 46 -6.08 -23.27 -1.80
N LEU A 47 -5.22 -23.51 -0.80
CA LEU A 47 -4.19 -22.56 -0.41
C LEU A 47 -3.16 -22.34 -1.53
N THR A 48 -2.75 -23.41 -2.19
CA THR A 48 -1.79 -23.33 -3.31
C THR A 48 -2.39 -22.54 -4.47
N ASP A 49 -3.66 -22.77 -4.79
CA ASP A 49 -4.36 -22.07 -5.85
C ASP A 49 -4.63 -20.61 -5.49
N LEU A 50 -4.99 -20.32 -4.23
CA LEU A 50 -5.08 -18.95 -3.72
C LEU A 50 -3.76 -18.21 -3.88
N LEU A 51 -2.64 -18.83 -3.49
CA LEU A 51 -1.32 -18.22 -3.61
C LEU A 51 -0.91 -18.02 -5.08
N ARG A 52 -1.18 -19.01 -5.94
CA ARG A 52 -0.93 -18.91 -7.39
C ARG A 52 -1.73 -17.77 -8.02
N ASN A 53 -3.01 -17.67 -7.67
CA ASN A 53 -3.92 -16.69 -8.25
C ASN A 53 -3.69 -15.29 -7.68
N SER A 54 -3.25 -15.16 -6.42
CA SER A 54 -3.05 -13.86 -5.77
C SER A 54 -1.68 -13.25 -6.06
N ARG A 55 -0.65 -14.05 -6.34
CA ARG A 55 0.73 -13.56 -6.51
C ARG A 55 0.86 -12.53 -7.63
N ARG A 56 0.31 -12.80 -8.82
CA ARG A 56 0.40 -11.88 -9.96
C ARG A 56 -0.36 -10.56 -9.73
N PRO A 57 -1.64 -10.58 -9.30
CA PRO A 57 -2.37 -9.35 -8.99
C PRO A 57 -1.65 -8.49 -7.95
N LEU A 58 -1.14 -9.08 -6.87
CA LEU A 58 -0.39 -8.36 -5.85
C LEU A 58 0.91 -7.76 -6.40
N GLN A 59 1.64 -8.53 -7.21
CA GLN A 59 2.84 -8.03 -7.87
C GLN A 59 2.50 -6.83 -8.78
N GLY A 60 1.45 -6.92 -9.58
CA GLY A 60 1.00 -5.82 -10.42
C GLY A 60 0.63 -4.57 -9.63
N VAL A 61 -0.10 -4.72 -8.50
CA VAL A 61 -0.41 -3.59 -7.61
C VAL A 61 0.86 -2.94 -7.07
N VAL A 62 1.82 -3.75 -6.60
CA VAL A 62 3.10 -3.23 -6.08
C VAL A 62 3.90 -2.54 -7.16
N GLU A 63 4.00 -3.12 -8.36
CA GLU A 63 4.73 -2.53 -9.49
C GLU A 63 4.16 -1.18 -9.93
N ASN A 64 2.83 -1.02 -9.89
CA ASN A 64 2.17 0.23 -10.27
C ASN A 64 2.18 1.29 -9.15
N LEU A 65 2.06 0.89 -7.89
CA LEU A 65 2.04 1.83 -6.76
C LEU A 65 3.44 2.26 -6.30
N ARG A 66 4.44 1.39 -6.44
CA ARG A 66 5.80 1.64 -5.96
C ARG A 66 6.41 2.93 -6.52
N PRO A 67 6.33 3.26 -7.83
CA PRO A 67 6.90 4.51 -8.34
C PRO A 67 6.30 5.75 -7.70
N LEU A 68 4.96 5.78 -7.56
CA LEU A 68 4.26 6.89 -6.92
C LEU A 68 4.63 7.00 -5.43
N ALA A 69 4.64 5.88 -4.71
CA ALA A 69 5.00 5.85 -3.30
C ALA A 69 6.46 6.30 -3.07
N THR A 70 7.38 5.90 -3.95
CA THR A 70 8.77 6.36 -3.93
C THR A 70 8.86 7.87 -4.15
N GLU A 71 8.25 8.39 -5.22
CA GLU A 71 8.29 9.83 -5.51
C GLU A 71 7.69 10.68 -4.38
N LEU A 72 6.59 10.19 -3.78
CA LEU A 72 5.94 10.86 -2.66
C LEU A 72 6.82 10.86 -1.39
N ASP A 73 7.56 9.79 -1.15
CA ASP A 73 8.49 9.70 -0.02
C ASP A 73 9.75 10.54 -0.25
N ASP A 74 10.30 10.53 -1.47
CA ASP A 74 11.45 11.34 -1.87
C ASP A 74 11.16 12.84 -1.73
N ARG A 75 9.93 13.27 -2.06
CA ARG A 75 9.47 14.66 -1.94
C ARG A 75 8.67 14.97 -0.69
N LYS A 76 8.72 14.09 0.33
CA LYS A 76 7.92 14.23 1.55
C LYS A 76 8.14 15.54 2.29
N ALA A 77 9.37 16.04 2.31
CA ALA A 77 9.68 17.33 2.94
C ALA A 77 8.99 18.50 2.23
N GLU A 78 8.98 18.52 0.90
CA GLU A 78 8.28 19.53 0.10
C GLU A 78 6.77 19.45 0.32
N ILE A 79 6.21 18.24 0.27
CA ILE A 79 4.78 18.01 0.48
C ILE A 79 4.36 18.48 1.88
N ASN A 80 5.14 18.14 2.91
CA ASN A 80 4.84 18.58 4.28
C ASN A 80 4.90 20.11 4.40
N ASN A 81 5.92 20.74 3.82
CA ASN A 81 6.03 22.20 3.82
C ASN A 81 4.82 22.85 3.15
N ASP A 82 4.40 22.35 1.99
CA ASP A 82 3.25 22.89 1.27
C ASP A 82 1.95 22.69 2.06
N VAL A 83 1.74 21.50 2.64
CA VAL A 83 0.56 21.18 3.47
C VAL A 83 0.50 22.04 4.73
N GLU A 84 1.64 22.30 5.37
CA GLU A 84 1.73 23.17 6.55
C GLU A 84 1.36 24.62 6.20
N GLN A 85 1.85 25.15 5.08
CA GLN A 85 1.56 26.52 4.63
C GLN A 85 0.13 26.69 4.12
N LEU A 86 -0.45 25.64 3.53
CA LEU A 86 -1.74 25.67 2.86
C LEU A 86 -2.86 26.26 3.74
N GLY A 87 -2.87 25.95 5.03
CA GLY A 87 -3.89 26.45 5.95
C GLY A 87 -3.85 27.97 6.11
N GLU A 88 -2.65 28.54 6.32
CA GLU A 88 -2.49 29.99 6.44
C GLU A 88 -2.76 30.69 5.10
N ASP A 89 -2.31 30.11 3.99
CA ASP A 89 -2.52 30.66 2.66
C ASP A 89 -4.00 30.72 2.29
N TYR A 90 -4.78 29.69 2.64
CA TYR A 90 -6.24 29.70 2.44
C TYR A 90 -6.92 30.80 3.27
N LEU A 91 -6.49 31.04 4.51
CA LEU A 91 -7.04 32.11 5.35
C LEU A 91 -6.73 33.49 4.76
N ARG A 92 -5.50 33.70 4.29
CA ARG A 92 -5.10 34.93 3.60
C ARG A 92 -5.88 35.13 2.30
N LEU A 93 -6.05 34.07 1.51
CA LEU A 93 -6.83 34.10 0.28
C LEU A 93 -8.32 34.41 0.54
N ALA A 94 -8.91 33.81 1.57
CA ALA A 94 -10.28 34.09 1.98
C ALA A 94 -10.47 35.55 2.42
N ALA A 95 -9.47 36.13 3.11
CA ALA A 95 -9.50 37.54 3.48
C ALA A 95 -9.47 38.46 2.25
N LEU A 96 -8.71 38.12 1.20
CA LEU A 96 -8.73 38.86 -0.08
C LEU A 96 -10.10 38.73 -0.79
N GLY A 97 -10.75 37.59 -0.63
CA GLY A 97 -12.08 37.28 -1.17
C GLY A 97 -13.25 37.78 -0.32
N SER A 98 -13.02 38.59 0.73
CA SER A 98 -14.07 39.06 1.65
C SER A 98 -15.19 39.83 0.93
N TYR A 99 -14.92 40.37 -0.26
CA TYR A 99 -15.88 41.12 -1.08
C TYR A 99 -16.78 40.22 -1.95
N GLY A 100 -16.68 38.89 -1.84
CA GLY A 100 -17.54 37.92 -2.52
C GLY A 100 -16.82 37.20 -3.66
N ALA A 101 -17.44 37.17 -4.85
CA ALA A 101 -16.95 36.40 -6.00
C ALA A 101 -15.80 37.08 -6.79
N PHE A 102 -15.20 38.15 -6.26
CA PHE A 102 -14.12 38.89 -6.91
C PHE A 102 -13.09 39.43 -5.91
N PHE A 103 -11.84 39.53 -6.36
CA PHE A 103 -10.76 40.17 -5.61
C PHE A 103 -10.68 41.65 -5.95
N ASN A 104 -10.55 42.51 -4.93
CA ASN A 104 -10.35 43.95 -5.11
C ASN A 104 -8.86 44.29 -5.26
N ILE A 105 -8.21 43.72 -6.29
CA ILE A 105 -6.78 43.90 -6.56
C ILE A 105 -6.54 44.50 -7.95
N TYR A 106 -5.54 45.37 -8.06
CA TYR A 106 -5.11 45.97 -9.32
C TYR A 106 -3.71 45.49 -9.68
N PHE A 107 -3.56 44.79 -10.80
CA PHE A 107 -2.26 44.39 -11.32
C PHE A 107 -1.64 45.53 -12.14
N CYS A 108 -0.68 46.24 -11.56
CA CYS A 108 -0.03 47.39 -12.23
C CYS A 108 1.12 46.99 -13.15
N THR A 109 1.86 45.95 -12.76
CA THR A 109 2.97 45.41 -13.54
C THR A 109 2.85 43.90 -13.53
N VAL A 110 2.75 43.31 -14.70
CA VAL A 110 2.71 41.85 -14.90
C VAL A 110 3.88 41.51 -15.82
N THR A 111 4.67 40.50 -15.49
CA THR A 111 5.70 40.00 -16.41
C THR A 111 5.35 38.58 -16.80
N ILE A 112 5.15 38.35 -18.09
CA ILE A 112 4.87 37.02 -18.62
C ILE A 112 6.20 36.40 -19.01
N LYS A 113 6.53 35.27 -18.39
CA LYS A 113 7.70 34.46 -18.72
C LYS A 113 7.28 33.35 -19.69
N ILE A 114 7.91 33.30 -20.84
CA ILE A 114 7.67 32.27 -21.87
C ILE A 114 9.00 31.59 -22.20
N ASN A 115 8.99 30.27 -22.30
CA ASN A 115 10.13 29.52 -22.78
C ASN A 115 10.30 29.76 -24.29
N GLY A 116 11.39 30.41 -24.66
CA GLY A 116 11.80 30.63 -26.04
C GLY A 116 12.54 29.43 -26.63
N PRO A 117 12.85 29.49 -27.94
CA PRO A 117 13.62 28.45 -28.62
C PRO A 117 14.97 28.20 -27.93
N ALA A 118 15.39 26.94 -27.84
CA ALA A 118 16.64 26.51 -27.19
C ALA A 118 16.76 26.80 -25.68
N GLY A 119 15.63 26.95 -24.96
CA GLY A 119 15.63 27.07 -23.50
C GLY A 119 15.94 28.48 -22.97
N SER A 120 15.97 29.48 -23.84
CA SER A 120 16.06 30.88 -23.43
C SER A 120 14.75 31.35 -22.79
N ASP A 121 14.81 32.14 -21.73
CA ASP A 121 13.62 32.77 -21.16
C ASP A 121 13.30 34.08 -21.87
N ILE A 122 12.08 34.23 -22.40
CA ILE A 122 11.56 35.49 -22.94
C ILE A 122 10.65 36.09 -21.87
N LEU A 123 10.99 37.28 -21.40
CA LEU A 123 10.21 38.04 -20.42
C LEU A 123 9.49 39.17 -21.15
N ILE A 124 8.16 39.13 -21.15
CA ILE A 124 7.29 40.15 -21.74
C ILE A 124 6.69 40.97 -20.61
N PRO A 125 7.22 42.18 -20.33
CA PRO A 125 6.61 43.08 -19.37
C PRO A 125 5.30 43.65 -19.94
N MET A 126 4.25 43.62 -19.13
CA MET A 126 2.92 44.13 -19.41
C MET A 126 2.53 45.13 -18.31
N GLY A 127 2.15 46.35 -18.69
CA GLY A 127 1.75 47.40 -17.75
C GLY A 127 2.83 48.46 -17.51
N GLY A 128 2.56 49.35 -16.55
CA GLY A 128 3.41 50.50 -16.22
C GLY A 128 3.88 50.48 -14.76
N GLN A 129 4.78 51.38 -14.40
CA GLN A 129 5.21 51.51 -13.00
C GLN A 129 4.03 51.99 -12.13
N PRO A 130 3.86 51.44 -10.91
CA PRO A 130 2.83 51.92 -10.00
C PRO A 130 3.09 53.39 -9.65
N ASP A 131 2.07 54.25 -9.80
CA ASP A 131 2.15 55.67 -9.40
C ASP A 131 1.78 55.80 -7.92
N PRO A 132 2.76 56.08 -7.03
CA PRO A 132 2.52 56.14 -5.60
C PRO A 132 1.61 57.31 -5.20
N SER A 133 1.37 58.29 -6.08
CA SER A 133 0.51 59.46 -5.79
C SER A 133 -0.98 59.24 -6.05
N LYS A 134 -1.35 58.25 -6.88
CA LYS A 134 -2.74 58.06 -7.35
C LYS A 134 -3.43 56.83 -6.77
N GLY A 135 -2.72 55.99 -6.02
CA GLY A 135 -3.25 54.72 -5.48
C GLY A 135 -3.77 53.76 -6.58
N ARG A 136 -3.37 53.98 -7.83
CA ARG A 136 -3.77 53.22 -9.03
C ARG A 136 -2.61 53.15 -10.01
N CYS A 137 -2.69 52.22 -10.95
CA CYS A 137 -1.66 52.00 -11.96
C CYS A 137 -1.60 53.18 -12.95
N ALA A 138 -0.40 53.72 -13.18
CA ALA A 138 -0.16 54.62 -14.30
C ALA A 138 0.24 53.79 -15.51
N PHE A 139 -0.72 53.53 -16.39
CA PHE A 139 -0.41 52.94 -17.69
C PHE A 139 0.33 54.01 -18.51
N ALA A 140 1.65 53.86 -18.67
CA ALA A 140 2.40 54.67 -19.61
C ALA A 140 1.84 54.37 -21.01
N LYS A 141 1.47 55.43 -21.72
CA LYS A 141 0.93 55.37 -23.08
C LYS A 141 2.03 55.09 -24.09
#